data_AF-A0A1Q3LGI6-F1
#
_entry.id   AF-A0A1Q3LGI6-F1
#
_cell.length_a   1.000
_cell.length_b   1.000
_cell.length_c   1.000
_cell.angle_alpha   90.00
_cell.angle_beta   90.00
_cell.angle_gamma   90.00
#
_symmetry.space_group_name_H-M   'P 1'
#
loop_
_entity.id
_entity.type
_entity.pdbx_description
1 polymer ?
#
loop_
_entity_poly.entity_id
_entity_poly.type
_entity_poly.pdbx_seq_one_letter_code
_entity_poly.pdbx_strand_id
1 'polypeptide(L)' 'MEDEIIPAGWRKPLYRIYALLGLALGATQVGFASADAGQPIWLTVSLAVFAFVGTGFGFVAQRNTPSV' A
#
# COMPACT_ATOMS: atom_id res chain seq x y z
N MET A 1 19.98 -11.78 20.16
CA MET A 1 19.06 -10.65 19.97
C MET A 1 18.52 -10.82 18.57
N GLU A 2 17.21 -11.03 18.46
CA GLU A 2 16.56 -11.23 17.17
C GLU A 2 16.70 -9.94 16.37
N ASP A 3 17.15 -10.05 15.12
CA ASP A 3 17.25 -8.90 14.22
C ASP A 3 15.84 -8.40 13.94
N GLU A 4 15.35 -7.46 14.76
CA GLU A 4 14.07 -6.79 14.54
C GLU A 4 14.20 -5.93 13.29
N ILE A 5 13.74 -6.47 12.15
CA ILE A 5 13.84 -5.84 10.82
C ILE A 5 13.18 -4.46 10.79
N ILE A 6 12.10 -4.25 11.57
CA ILE A 6 11.41 -2.95 11.68
C ILE A 6 11.16 -2.66 13.17
N PRO A 7 11.91 -1.72 13.77
CA PRO A 7 11.72 -1.33 15.15
C PRO A 7 10.27 -0.94 15.43
N ALA A 8 9.72 -1.34 16.58
CA ALA A 8 8.33 -1.09 16.95
C ALA A 8 7.85 0.36 16.75
N GLY A 9 8.73 1.35 17.00
CA GLY A 9 8.44 2.77 16.80
C GLY A 9 8.17 3.19 15.35
N TRP A 10 8.69 2.45 14.37
CA TRP A 10 8.61 2.76 12.94
C TRP A 10 7.37 2.17 12.25
N ARG A 11 6.71 1.20 12.86
CA ARG A 11 5.55 0.51 12.26
C ARG A 11 4.38 1.45 11.99
N LYS A 12 4.01 2.28 12.98
CA LYS A 12 2.91 3.26 12.86
C LYS A 12 3.16 4.30 11.76
N PRO A 13 4.33 4.97 11.70
CA PRO A 13 4.69 5.84 10.57
C PRO A 13 4.62 5.13 9.22
N LEU A 14 5.16 3.91 9.12
CA LEU A 14 5.22 3.17 7.86
C LEU A 14 3.82 2.83 7.33
N TYR A 15 2.90 2.39 8.20
CA TYR A 15 1.51 2.13 7.81
C TYR A 15 0.79 3.41 7.36
N ARG A 16 1.05 4.54 8.00
CA ARG A 16 0.49 5.84 7.57
C ARG A 16 1.00 6.24 6.21
N ILE A 17 2.31 6.15 5.97
CA ILE A 17 2.90 6.46 4.67
C ILE A 17 2.31 5.55 3.60
N TYR A 18 2.21 4.25 3.88
CA TYR A 18 1.63 3.29 2.95
C TYR A 18 0.18 3.62 2.59
N ALA A 19 -0.64 3.98 3.58
CA ALA A 19 -2.02 4.41 3.35
C ALA A 19 -2.11 5.70 2.51
N LEU A 20 -1.25 6.68 2.79
CA LEU A 20 -1.21 7.94 2.04
C LEU A 20 -0.76 7.74 0.58
N LEU A 21 0.18 6.82 0.33
CA LEU A 21 0.58 6.47 -1.03
C LEU A 21 -0.58 5.84 -1.81
N GLY A 22 -1.32 4.91 -1.17
CA GLY A 22 -2.52 4.32 -1.78
C GLY A 22 -3.59 5.36 -2.10
N LEU A 23 -3.84 6.30 -1.18
CA LEU A 23 -4.76 7.42 -1.39
C LEU A 23 -4.33 8.28 -2.58
N ALA A 24 -3.06 8.66 -2.66
CA ALA A 24 -2.54 9.50 -3.74
C ALA A 24 -2.63 8.81 -5.11
N LEU A 25 -2.26 7.53 -5.18
CA LEU A 25 -2.36 6.73 -6.40
C LEU A 25 -3.82 6.57 -6.85
N GLY A 26 -4.72 6.23 -5.92
CA GLY A 26 -6.15 6.10 -6.20
C GLY A 26 -6.79 7.41 -6.65
N ALA A 27 -6.49 8.53 -5.97
CA ALA A 27 -6.98 9.85 -6.37
C ALA A 27 -6.51 10.25 -7.77
N THR A 28 -5.25 9.94 -8.10
CA THR A 28 -4.70 10.18 -9.44
C THR A 28 -5.41 9.34 -10.49
N GLN A 29 -5.66 8.05 -10.20
CA GLN A 29 -6.40 7.16 -11.08
C GLN A 29 -7.82 7.68 -11.35
N VAL A 30 -8.52 8.13 -10.30
CA VAL A 30 -9.85 8.73 -10.43
C VAL A 30 -9.80 9.99 -11.31
N GLY A 31 -8.77 10.83 -11.17
CA GLY A 31 -8.58 12.00 -12.02
C GLY A 31 -8.49 11.65 -13.51
N PHE A 32 -7.64 10.69 -13.88
CA PHE A 32 -7.53 10.22 -15.26
C PHE A 32 -8.83 9.60 -15.78
N ALA A 33 -9.50 8.80 -14.96
CA ALA A 33 -10.78 8.18 -15.31
C ALA A 33 -11.89 9.23 -15.52
N SER A 34 -11.96 10.26 -14.67
CA SER A 34 -12.96 11.34 -14.79
C SER A 34 -12.76 12.24 -16.00
N ALA A 35 -11.55 12.30 -16.53
CA ALA A 35 -11.20 13.15 -17.67
C ALA A 35 -11.24 12.41 -19.00
N ASP A 36 -11.61 11.13 -19.02
CA ASP A 36 -11.51 10.22 -20.18
C ASP A 36 -10.14 10.27 -20.87
N ALA A 37 -9.09 10.60 -20.12
CA ALA A 37 -7.77 10.93 -20.67
C ALA A 37 -6.90 9.69 -20.97
N GLY A 38 -7.42 8.48 -20.75
CA GLY A 38 -6.63 7.25 -20.73
C GLY A 38 -5.64 7.24 -19.56
N GLN A 39 -5.31 6.04 -19.06
CA GLN A 39 -4.40 5.92 -17.92
C GLN A 39 -2.95 5.69 -18.37
N PRO A 40 -1.97 6.47 -17.89
CA PRO A 40 -0.57 6.25 -18.24
C PRO A 40 -0.02 4.96 -17.62
N ILE A 41 0.91 4.30 -18.33
CA ILE A 41 1.46 2.98 -17.94
C ILE A 41 2.06 2.99 -16.54
N TRP A 42 2.79 4.05 -16.17
CA TRP A 42 3.43 4.15 -14.85
C TRP A 42 2.40 4.06 -13.72
N LEU A 43 1.21 4.61 -13.90
CA LEU A 43 0.15 4.60 -12.89
C LEU A 43 -0.45 3.21 -12.77
N THR A 44 -0.69 2.54 -13.90
CA THR A 44 -1.15 1.15 -13.95
C THR A 44 -0.18 0.21 -13.23
N VAL A 45 1.12 0.32 -13.51
CA VAL A 45 2.15 -0.50 -12.83
C VAL A 45 2.20 -0.18 -11.34
N SER A 46 2.15 1.10 -10.96
CA SER A 46 2.22 1.52 -9.56
C SER A 46 1.05 0.96 -8.73
N LEU A 47 -0.17 1.01 -9.28
CA LEU A 47 -1.36 0.45 -8.64
C LEU A 47 -1.28 -1.08 -8.50
N ALA A 48 -0.80 -1.77 -9.53
CA ALA A 48 -0.64 -3.23 -9.49
C ALA A 48 0.39 -3.66 -8.43
N VAL A 49 1.54 -2.99 -8.38
CA VAL A 49 2.58 -3.25 -7.37
C VAL A 49 2.06 -2.92 -5.97
N PHE A 50 1.37 -1.79 -5.80
CA PHE A 50 0.79 -1.40 -4.52
C PHE A 50 -0.23 -2.44 -4.02
N ALA A 51 -1.11 -2.92 -4.90
CA ALA A 51 -2.06 -3.98 -4.55
C ALA A 51 -1.34 -5.28 -4.16
N PHE A 52 -0.37 -5.72 -4.96
CA PHE A 52 0.40 -6.94 -4.70
C PHE A 52 1.11 -6.91 -3.35
N VAL A 53 1.84 -5.82 -3.07
CA VAL A 53 2.57 -5.64 -1.80
C VAL A 53 1.59 -5.57 -0.62
N GLY A 54 0.49 -4.84 -0.77
CA GLY A 54 -0.52 -4.68 0.27
C GLY A 54 -1.20 -6.00 0.62
N THR A 55 -1.50 -6.82 -0.38
CA THR A 55 -2.03 -8.17 -0.19
C THR A 55 -1.03 -9.05 0.57
N GLY A 56 0.25 -9.05 0.18
CA GLY A 56 1.29 -9.81 0.88
C GLY A 56 1.40 -9.44 2.37
N PHE A 57 1.48 -8.14 2.68
CA PHE A 57 1.51 -7.66 4.06
C PHE A 57 0.21 -7.96 4.83
N GLY A 58 -0.94 -7.79 4.20
CA GLY A 58 -2.25 -8.07 4.80
C GLY A 58 -2.39 -9.54 5.22
N PHE A 59 -1.99 -10.48 4.34
CA PHE A 59 -2.00 -11.90 4.66
C PHE A 59 -1.06 -12.26 5.82
N VAL A 60 0.15 -11.68 5.85
CA VAL A 60 1.09 -11.90 6.95
C VAL A 60 0.55 -11.32 8.25
N ALA A 61 -0.01 -10.11 8.22
CA ALA A 61 -0.60 -9.49 9.40
C ALA A 61 -1.79 -10.31 9.93
N GLN A 62 -2.66 -10.80 9.05
CA GLN A 62 -3.79 -11.65 9.43
C GLN A 62 -3.33 -12.95 10.12
N ARG A 63 -2.26 -13.59 9.62
CA ARG A 63 -1.75 -14.83 10.21
C ARG A 63 -1.07 -14.64 11.57
N ASN A 64 -0.51 -13.46 11.81
CA ASN A 64 0.28 -13.15 13.02
C ASN A 64 -0.47 -12.28 14.05
N THR A 65 -1.71 -11.87 13.75
CA THR A 65 -2.57 -11.15 14.70
C THR A 65 -3.53 -12.15 15.33
N PRO A 66 -3.51 -12.35 16.66
CA PRO A 66 -4.46 -13.24 17.34
C PRO A 66 -5.89 -12.82 17.01
N SER A 67 -6.71 -13.76 16.54
CA SER A 67 -8.16 -13.57 16.47
C SER A 67 -8.67 -13.48 17.90
N VAL A 68 -9.20 -12.32 18.29
CA VAL A 68 -9.93 -12.14 19.54
C VAL A 68 -11.24 -12.93 19.47
#